data_AF-A0A222F4C3-F1
#
_entry.id   AF-A0A222F4C3-F1
#
_cell.length_a   1.000
_cell.length_b   1.000
_cell.length_c   1.000
_cell.angle_alpha   90.00
_cell.angle_beta   90.00
_cell.angle_gamma   90.00
#
_symmetry.space_group_name_H-M   'P 1'
#
loop_
_entity.id
_entity.type
_entity.pdbx_description
1 polymer ?
#
loop_
_entity_poly.entity_id
_entity_poly.type
_entity_poly.pdbx_seq_one_letter_code
_entity_poly.pdbx_strand_id
1 'polypeptide(L)' 'MSAEIINLRMARKQKQRQDKHKAAEDNRRKYGRSKAEREAARKRREDLESHVDGHRLAQDDPSGNDADN' A
#
# COMPACT_ATOMS: atom_id res chain seq x y z
N MET A 1 40.19 -17.24 -31.65
CA MET A 1 38.94 -16.68 -31.08
C MET A 1 38.93 -16.98 -29.60
N SER A 2 38.93 -15.97 -28.74
CA SER A 2 38.94 -16.11 -27.29
C SER A 2 37.51 -16.22 -26.76
N ALA A 3 37.23 -17.25 -25.95
CA ALA A 3 35.97 -17.34 -25.23
C ALA A 3 35.96 -16.35 -24.06
N GLU A 4 34.95 -15.49 -24.00
CA GLU A 4 34.79 -14.55 -22.89
C GLU A 4 34.23 -15.28 -21.67
N ILE A 5 35.00 -15.28 -20.58
CA ILE A 5 34.62 -15.97 -19.33
C ILE A 5 33.59 -15.10 -18.62
N ILE A 6 32.30 -15.42 -18.80
CA ILE A 6 31.20 -14.71 -18.14
C ILE A 6 30.79 -15.37 -16.82
N ASN A 7 30.49 -14.55 -15.83
CA ASN A 7 29.98 -15.02 -14.55
C ASN A 7 28.48 -15.35 -14.65
N LEU A 8 28.15 -16.64 -14.70
CA LEU A 8 26.77 -17.12 -14.83
C LEU A 8 25.88 -16.76 -13.63
N ARG A 9 26.42 -16.52 -12.44
CA ARG A 9 25.63 -16.05 -11.28
C ARG A 9 25.16 -14.61 -11.50
N MET A 10 26.04 -13.75 -12.01
CA MET A 10 25.68 -12.36 -12.34
C MET A 10 24.68 -12.30 -13.48
N ALA A 11 24.89 -13.10 -14.54
CA ALA A 11 23.94 -13.20 -15.65
C ALA A 11 22.54 -13.65 -15.19
N ARG A 12 22.47 -14.68 -14.33
CA ARG A 12 21.20 -15.13 -13.74
C ARG A 12 20.54 -14.05 -12.88
N LYS A 13 21.31 -13.34 -12.05
CA LYS A 13 20.79 -12.24 -11.23
C LYS A 13 20.24 -11.10 -12.08
N GLN A 14 20.92 -10.78 -13.19
CA GLN A 14 20.47 -9.75 -14.12
C GLN A 14 19.16 -10.16 -14.80
N LYS A 15 19.05 -11.41 -15.26
CA LYS A 15 17.79 -11.95 -15.80
C LYS A 15 16.64 -11.84 -14.80
N GLN A 16 16.85 -12.28 -13.56
CA GLN A 16 15.84 -12.16 -12.50
C GLN A 16 15.41 -10.71 -12.24
N ARG A 17 16.34 -9.75 -12.30
CA ARG A 17 16.01 -8.31 -12.15
C ARG A 17 15.17 -7.81 -13.33
N GLN A 18 15.50 -8.22 -14.55
CA GLN A 18 14.74 -7.86 -15.75
C GLN A 18 13.32 -8.43 -15.71
N ASP A 19 13.16 -9.68 -15.30
CA ASP A 19 11.85 -10.33 -15.19
C ASP A 19 10.97 -9.62 -14.14
N LYS A 20 11.56 -9.23 -13.01
CA LYS A 20 10.87 -8.40 -12.00
C LYS A 20 10.47 -7.03 -12.54
N HIS A 21 11.31 -6.40 -13.36
CA HIS A 21 11.00 -5.12 -14.00
C HIS A 21 9.82 -5.23 -14.96
N LYS A 22 9.80 -6.26 -15.81
CA LYS A 22 8.69 -6.54 -16.73
C LYS A 22 7.37 -6.74 -15.98
N ALA A 23 7.39 -7.58 -14.94
CA ALA A 23 6.22 -7.80 -14.10
C ALA A 23 5.75 -6.49 -13.42
N ALA A 24 6.68 -5.63 -12.98
CA ALA A 24 6.34 -4.33 -12.41
C ALA A 24 5.70 -3.39 -13.46
N GLU A 25 6.19 -3.37 -14.70
CA GLU A 25 5.57 -2.61 -15.78
C GLU A 25 4.17 -3.12 -16.13
N ASP A 26 3.98 -4.43 -16.22
CA ASP A 26 2.67 -5.02 -16.48
C ASP A 26 1.69 -4.72 -15.35
N ASN A 27 2.15 -4.74 -14.11
CA ASN A 27 1.34 -4.35 -12.96
C ASN A 27 0.98 -2.85 -13.00
N ARG A 28 1.89 -1.97 -13.43
CA ARG A 28 1.58 -0.54 -13.64
C ARG A 28 0.52 -0.37 -14.73
N ARG A 29 0.61 -1.10 -15.84
CA ARG A 29 -0.39 -1.06 -16.94
C ARG A 29 -1.74 -1.61 -16.49
N LYS A 30 -1.76 -2.76 -15.83
CA LYS A 30 -3.01 -3.46 -15.43
C LYS A 30 -3.76 -2.76 -14.32
N TYR A 31 -3.05 -2.24 -13.32
CA TYR A 31 -3.68 -1.72 -12.10
C TYR A 31 -3.58 -0.20 -11.98
N GLY A 32 -2.83 0.48 -12.85
CA GLY A 32 -2.69 1.93 -12.90
C GLY A 32 -2.02 2.57 -11.68
N ARG A 33 -1.77 1.79 -10.61
CA ARG A 33 -1.17 2.24 -9.35
C ARG A 33 -0.23 1.18 -8.81
N SER A 34 0.93 1.59 -8.32
CA SER A 34 1.88 0.67 -7.69
C SER A 34 1.37 0.16 -6.33
N LYS A 35 1.97 -0.92 -5.80
CA LYS A 35 1.64 -1.42 -4.45
C LYS A 35 1.88 -0.33 -3.39
N ALA A 36 3.00 0.38 -3.50
CA ALA A 36 3.36 1.46 -2.58
C ALA A 36 2.34 2.61 -2.62
N GLU A 37 1.87 3.02 -3.79
CA GLU A 37 0.83 4.04 -3.93
C GLU A 37 -0.51 3.61 -3.34
N ARG A 38 -0.90 2.35 -3.54
CA ARG A 38 -2.11 1.79 -2.93
C ARG A 38 -2.02 1.77 -1.41
N GLU A 39 -0.88 1.38 -0.85
CA GLU A 39 -0.65 1.38 0.60
C GLU A 39 -0.65 2.80 1.18
N ALA A 40 0.00 3.75 0.49
CA ALA A 40 -0.01 5.16 0.90
C ALA A 40 -1.41 5.78 0.83
N ALA A 41 -2.22 5.42 -0.17
CA ALA A 41 -3.61 5.86 -0.26
C ALA A 41 -4.46 5.23 0.85
N ARG A 42 -4.25 3.95 1.15
CA ARG A 42 -4.95 3.26 2.24
C ARG A 42 -4.66 3.89 3.60
N LYS A 43 -3.38 4.11 3.93
CA LYS A 43 -2.98 4.76 5.19
C LYS A 43 -3.61 6.14 5.33
N ARG A 44 -3.53 6.98 4.28
CA ARG A 44 -4.19 8.30 4.29
C ARG A 44 -5.69 8.20 4.56
N ARG A 45 -6.37 7.17 4.04
CA ARG A 45 -7.80 6.97 4.30
C ARG A 45 -8.04 6.59 5.76
N GLU A 46 -7.27 5.65 6.29
CA GLU A 46 -7.35 5.22 7.70
C GLU A 46 -7.06 6.39 8.66
N ASP A 47 -6.07 7.23 8.36
CA ASP A 47 -5.74 8.43 9.13
C ASP A 47 -6.90 9.45 9.11
N LEU A 48 -7.51 9.67 7.94
CA LEU A 48 -8.67 10.56 7.79
C LEU A 48 -9.90 10.03 8.51
N GLU A 49 -10.19 8.73 8.40
CA GLU A 49 -11.28 8.06 9.12
C GLU A 49 -11.08 8.22 10.63
N SER A 50 -9.87 7.92 11.13
CA SER A 50 -9.53 8.08 12.56
C SER A 50 -9.63 9.53 13.04
N HIS A 51 -9.23 10.49 12.21
CA HIS A 51 -9.33 11.92 12.52
C HIS A 51 -10.79 12.35 12.64
N VAL A 52 -11.64 11.94 11.70
CA VAL A 52 -13.09 12.23 11.75
C VAL A 52 -13.74 11.57 12.96
N ASP A 53 -13.42 10.31 13.24
CA ASP A 53 -13.96 9.58 14.39
C ASP A 53 -13.53 10.20 15.73
N GLY A 54 -12.27 10.64 15.85
CA GLY A 54 -11.78 11.33 17.04
C GLY A 54 -12.41 12.72 17.27
N HIS A 55 -12.93 13.35 16.21
CA HIS A 55 -13.67 14.61 16.29
C HIS A 55 -15.18 14.43 16.41
N ARG A 56 -15.66 13.18 16.44
CA ARG A 56 -17.06 12.88 16.68
C ARG A 56 -17.35 13.08 18.17
N LEU A 57 -17.87 14.25 18.53
CA LEU A 57 -18.55 14.43 19.80
C LEU A 57 -19.72 13.43 19.78
N ALA A 58 -19.74 12.46 20.70
CA ALA A 58 -20.94 11.68 20.93
C ALA A 58 -22.06 12.70 21.09
N GLN A 59 -23.06 12.68 20.20
CA GLN A 59 -24.25 13.49 20.42
C GLN A 59 -24.74 13.11 21.80
N ASP A 60 -24.75 14.08 22.70
CA ASP A 60 -25.17 13.94 24.08
C ASP A 60 -26.44 13.09 24.11
N ASP A 61 -26.41 12.01 24.88
CA ASP A 61 -27.56 11.21 25.25
C ASP A 61 -28.75 12.14 25.57
N PRO A 62 -29.88 12.10 24.84
CA PRO A 62 -31.07 12.80 25.26
C PRO A 62 -31.90 11.97 26.24
N SER A 63 -31.31 11.01 26.96
CA SER A 63 -32.01 10.23 27.99
C SER A 63 -31.24 10.10 29.30
N GLY A 64 -30.82 11.23 29.86
CA GLY A 64 -30.81 11.39 31.31
C GLY A 64 -32.26 11.61 31.78
N ASN A 65 -33.01 10.52 31.98
CA ASN A 65 -34.29 10.59 32.66
C ASN A 65 -34.00 10.45 34.16
N ASP A 66 -33.92 11.60 34.84
CA ASP A 66 -33.92 11.70 36.29
C ASP A 66 -35.20 11.04 36.83
N ALA A 67 -35.08 9.79 37.30
CA ALA A 67 -36.18 9.04 37.88
C ALA A 67 -35.72 8.36 39.18
N ASP A 68 -35.39 9.18 40.17
CA ASP A 68 -35.32 8.77 41.57
C ASP A 68 -36.37 9.57 42.38
N ASN A 69 -37.50 8.92 42.68
CA ASN A 69 -38.37 9.22 43.82
C ASN A 69 -38.52 7.97 44.68
#